data_AF-A0A435H014-F1
#
_entry.id   AF-A0A435H014-F1
#
_cell.length_a   1.000
_cell.length_b   1.000
_cell.length_c   1.000
_cell.angle_alpha   90.00
_cell.angle_beta   90.00
_cell.angle_gamma   90.00
#
_symmetry.space_group_name_H-M   'P 1'
#
loop_
_entity.id
_entity.type
_entity.pdbx_description
1 polymer ?
#
loop_
_entity_poly.entity_id
_entity_poly.type
_entity_poly.pdbx_seq_one_letter_code
_entity_poly.pdbx_strand_id
1 'polypeptide(L)'
;PGFVADAGLANELAEIGVILLMFGVGLHFSLKDLLSVRAIAVPGAIVQIGFATALGAGLAWMLGWSMGAGLVFGLALSVASTVVLLRALQERRMIETERGRIAVGWLIVEDLAMVLALVLLPALAGVLGGQEQADAHASGLLSLPASYGIWGVVGITLAKVTAFVIVMLVVGRRVIPWILHYVAHTGSRELFRLAVLAIALGVAFGAAKLFGVSLALGAFFAGMIMSESELSHRAAEESLPLRDAFSVLFFVSVGMLFDPFSLISNGWPILATLAIIVIGKSLAAFAIVVAFGYPIATALIISASLAQIGEFSFILA
;
A
#
# COMPACT_ATOMS: atom_id res chain seq x y z
N PRO A 1 -16.06 -15.15 32.54
CA PRO A 1 -14.84 -14.33 32.32
C PRO A 1 -14.04 -14.88 31.14
N GLY A 2 -14.38 -14.44 29.92
CA GLY A 2 -13.63 -14.79 28.71
C GLY A 2 -12.46 -13.84 28.50
N PHE A 3 -11.59 -14.16 27.54
CA PHE A 3 -10.66 -13.19 26.98
C PHE A 3 -11.49 -12.09 26.29
N VAL A 4 -11.52 -10.90 26.86
CA VAL A 4 -12.10 -9.72 26.22
C VAL A 4 -10.94 -8.97 25.60
N ALA A 5 -10.85 -8.99 24.27
CA ALA A 5 -9.86 -8.22 23.54
C ALA A 5 -10.22 -6.73 23.63
N ASP A 6 -9.25 -5.90 24.00
CA ASP A 6 -9.40 -4.45 23.94
C ASP A 6 -9.25 -4.00 22.47
N ALA A 7 -10.38 -3.64 21.86
CA ALA A 7 -10.42 -3.22 20.47
C ALA A 7 -9.66 -1.90 20.21
N GLY A 8 -9.55 -1.03 21.21
CA GLY A 8 -8.80 0.23 21.10
C GLY A 8 -7.30 -0.04 21.00
N LEU A 9 -6.76 -0.82 21.93
CA LEU A 9 -5.36 -1.25 21.90
C LEU A 9 -5.04 -2.07 20.63
N ALA A 10 -5.97 -2.91 20.17
CA ALA A 10 -5.80 -3.67 18.93
C ALA A 10 -5.67 -2.75 17.72
N ASN A 11 -6.45 -1.67 17.63
CA ASN A 11 -6.36 -0.69 16.55
C ASN A 11 -5.06 0.13 16.60
N GLU A 12 -4.64 0.60 17.77
CA GLU A 12 -3.37 1.33 17.91
C GLU A 12 -2.16 0.44 17.53
N LEU A 13 -2.17 -0.82 17.94
CA LEU A 13 -1.13 -1.79 17.56
C LEU A 13 -1.18 -2.13 16.06
N ALA A 14 -2.38 -2.21 15.48
CA ALA A 14 -2.57 -2.42 14.05
C ALA A 14 -2.03 -1.24 13.24
N GLU A 15 -2.19 0.00 13.71
CA GLU A 15 -1.65 1.20 13.07
C GLU A 15 -0.11 1.18 13.02
N ILE A 16 0.55 0.76 14.11
CA ILE A 16 2.00 0.52 14.12
C ILE A 16 2.38 -0.60 13.13
N GLY A 17 1.57 -1.67 13.08
CA GLY A 17 1.73 -2.74 12.10
C GLY A 17 1.66 -2.25 10.67
N VAL A 18 0.72 -1.38 10.34
CA VAL A 18 0.63 -0.73 9.03
C VAL A 18 1.91 0.06 8.76
N ILE A 19 2.37 0.91 9.68
CA ILE A 19 3.61 1.69 9.50
C ILE A 19 4.80 0.77 9.16
N LEU A 20 5.00 -0.28 9.92
CA LEU A 20 6.13 -1.20 9.72
C LEU A 20 5.98 -2.07 8.46
N LEU A 21 4.76 -2.46 8.11
CA LEU A 21 4.45 -3.13 6.84
C LEU A 21 4.81 -2.22 5.67
N MET A 22 4.30 -0.99 5.65
CA MET A 22 4.54 -0.01 4.59
C MET A 22 6.02 0.35 4.45
N PHE A 23 6.71 0.49 5.58
CA PHE A 23 8.16 0.65 5.61
C PHE A 23 8.89 -0.54 5.00
N GLY A 24 8.48 -1.76 5.36
CA GLY A 24 8.99 -2.99 4.80
C GLY A 24 8.76 -3.07 3.28
N VAL A 25 7.60 -2.66 2.78
CA VAL A 25 7.32 -2.60 1.34
C VAL A 25 8.23 -1.58 0.67
N GLY A 26 8.38 -0.38 1.25
CA GLY A 26 9.32 0.64 0.76
C GLY A 26 10.76 0.11 0.68
N LEU A 27 11.18 -0.72 1.64
CA LEU A 27 12.51 -1.34 1.64
C LEU A 27 12.76 -2.31 0.47
N HIS A 28 11.72 -2.97 -0.01
CA HIS A 28 11.80 -3.90 -1.14
C HIS A 28 11.54 -3.20 -2.48
N PHE A 29 11.16 -1.92 -2.45
CA PHE A 29 10.98 -1.12 -3.66
C PHE A 29 12.32 -0.83 -4.32
N SER A 30 12.47 -1.29 -5.56
CA SER A 30 13.63 -1.02 -6.41
C SER A 30 13.22 -0.17 -7.61
N LEU A 31 13.56 1.13 -7.57
CA LEU A 31 13.28 2.05 -8.67
C LEU A 31 13.95 1.60 -9.98
N LYS A 32 15.12 0.98 -9.87
CA LYS A 32 15.88 0.45 -11.02
C LYS A 32 15.13 -0.68 -11.71
N ASP A 33 14.56 -1.61 -10.93
CA ASP A 33 13.81 -2.74 -11.48
C ASP A 33 12.53 -2.26 -12.16
N LEU A 34 11.80 -1.32 -11.55
CA LEU A 34 10.63 -0.70 -12.18
C LEU A 34 10.99 -0.01 -13.50
N LEU A 35 12.06 0.79 -13.53
CA LEU A 35 12.48 1.50 -14.73
C LEU A 35 12.87 0.56 -15.88
N SER A 36 13.39 -0.63 -15.57
CA SER A 36 13.77 -1.63 -16.57
C SER A 36 12.58 -2.22 -17.34
N VAL A 37 11.37 -2.23 -16.74
CA VAL A 37 10.15 -2.81 -17.32
C VAL A 37 8.99 -1.81 -17.43
N ARG A 38 9.28 -0.51 -17.28
CA ARG A 38 8.27 0.57 -17.22
C ARG A 38 7.30 0.61 -18.40
N ALA A 39 7.74 0.17 -19.58
CA ALA A 39 6.96 0.22 -20.82
C ALA A 39 5.71 -0.68 -20.75
N ILE A 40 5.78 -1.78 -20.00
CA ILE A 40 4.63 -2.68 -19.78
C ILE A 40 4.06 -2.54 -18.37
N ALA A 41 4.92 -2.45 -17.34
CA ALA A 41 4.47 -2.48 -15.94
C ALA A 41 3.60 -1.28 -15.57
N VAL A 42 3.98 -0.07 -15.96
CA VAL A 42 3.24 1.16 -15.62
C VAL A 42 1.87 1.22 -16.30
N PRO A 43 1.78 1.17 -17.64
CA PRO A 43 0.47 1.22 -18.29
C PRO A 43 -0.37 -0.02 -17.98
N GLY A 44 0.26 -1.20 -17.82
CA GLY A 44 -0.45 -2.42 -17.48
C GLY A 44 -1.11 -2.36 -16.11
N ALA A 45 -0.38 -1.93 -15.09
CA ALA A 45 -0.93 -1.72 -13.75
C ALA A 45 -2.02 -0.66 -13.74
N ILE A 46 -1.83 0.50 -14.37
CA ILE A 46 -2.87 1.55 -14.41
C ILE A 46 -4.16 1.04 -15.06
N VAL A 47 -4.06 0.35 -16.20
CA VAL A 47 -5.23 -0.19 -16.90
C VAL A 47 -5.91 -1.28 -16.08
N GLN A 48 -5.15 -2.18 -15.46
CA GLN A 48 -5.72 -3.23 -14.62
C GLN A 48 -6.36 -2.65 -13.35
N ILE A 49 -5.75 -1.66 -12.69
CA ILE A 49 -6.32 -0.98 -11.53
C ILE A 49 -7.63 -0.33 -11.92
N GLY A 50 -7.65 0.42 -13.02
CA GLY A 50 -8.86 1.04 -13.54
C GLY A 50 -9.96 0.02 -13.85
N PHE A 51 -9.60 -1.11 -14.47
CA PHE A 51 -10.53 -2.18 -14.80
C PHE A 51 -11.09 -2.88 -13.55
N ALA A 52 -10.23 -3.26 -12.60
CA ALA A 52 -10.63 -3.87 -11.34
C ALA A 52 -11.50 -2.92 -10.52
N THR A 53 -11.14 -1.63 -10.51
CA THR A 53 -11.93 -0.58 -9.86
C THR A 53 -13.31 -0.44 -10.50
N ALA A 54 -13.39 -0.47 -11.84
CA ALA A 54 -14.66 -0.42 -12.55
C ALA A 54 -15.55 -1.63 -12.28
N LEU A 55 -14.96 -2.85 -12.22
CA LEU A 55 -15.70 -4.06 -11.85
C LEU A 55 -16.23 -4.00 -10.42
N GLY A 56 -15.38 -3.60 -9.46
CA GLY A 56 -15.77 -3.45 -8.07
C GLY A 56 -16.83 -2.36 -7.87
N ALA A 57 -16.65 -1.19 -8.49
CA ALA A 57 -17.64 -0.11 -8.46
C ALA A 57 -18.96 -0.51 -9.12
N GLY A 58 -18.91 -1.28 -10.22
CA GLY A 58 -20.09 -1.84 -10.87
C GLY A 58 -20.86 -2.80 -9.95
N LEU A 59 -20.14 -3.70 -9.26
CA LEU A 59 -20.76 -4.58 -8.27
C LEU A 59 -21.36 -3.78 -7.11
N ALA A 60 -20.62 -2.81 -6.56
CA ALA A 60 -21.09 -1.95 -5.49
C ALA A 60 -22.35 -1.16 -5.88
N TRP A 61 -22.40 -0.65 -7.12
CA TRP A 61 -23.58 0.01 -7.66
C TRP A 61 -24.79 -0.94 -7.76
N MET A 62 -24.58 -2.18 -8.20
CA MET A 62 -25.63 -3.21 -8.20
C MET A 62 -26.13 -3.56 -6.79
N LEU A 63 -25.26 -3.43 -5.79
CA LEU A 63 -25.59 -3.61 -4.37
C LEU A 63 -26.21 -2.35 -3.73
N GLY A 64 -26.40 -1.27 -4.51
CA GLY A 64 -27.00 -0.02 -4.04
C GLY A 64 -26.06 0.86 -3.20
N TRP A 65 -24.75 0.63 -3.27
CA TRP A 65 -23.76 1.45 -2.56
C TRP A 65 -23.58 2.82 -3.22
N SER A 66 -23.08 3.80 -2.47
CA SER A 66 -22.72 5.10 -3.02
C SER A 66 -21.55 4.97 -4.00
N MET A 67 -21.44 5.93 -4.93
CA MET A 67 -20.34 5.95 -5.89
C MET A 67 -18.97 6.01 -5.19
N GLY A 68 -18.88 6.74 -4.07
CA GLY A 68 -17.69 6.80 -3.24
C GLY A 68 -17.30 5.45 -2.66
N ALA A 69 -18.25 4.77 -2.01
CA ALA A 69 -18.03 3.44 -1.46
C ALA A 69 -17.66 2.43 -2.55
N GLY A 70 -18.28 2.53 -3.73
CA GLY A 70 -17.95 1.67 -4.88
C GLY A 70 -16.54 1.91 -5.43
N LEU A 71 -16.07 3.16 -5.48
CA LEU A 71 -14.71 3.48 -5.89
C LEU A 71 -13.68 2.96 -4.89
N VAL A 72 -13.90 3.17 -3.58
CA VAL A 72 -13.02 2.65 -2.52
C VAL A 72 -12.97 1.13 -2.57
N PHE A 73 -14.13 0.48 -2.69
CA PHE A 73 -14.24 -0.96 -2.81
C PHE A 73 -13.50 -1.49 -4.05
N GLY A 74 -13.70 -0.87 -5.21
CA GLY A 74 -13.00 -1.24 -6.43
C GLY A 74 -11.47 -1.09 -6.35
N LEU A 75 -11.00 0.00 -5.73
CA LEU A 75 -9.58 0.21 -5.45
C LEU A 75 -9.03 -0.86 -4.49
N ALA A 76 -9.80 -1.26 -3.47
CA ALA A 76 -9.40 -2.33 -2.56
C ALA A 76 -9.21 -3.66 -3.30
N LEU A 77 -10.06 -3.97 -4.28
CA LEU A 77 -9.93 -5.18 -5.10
C LEU A 77 -8.77 -5.13 -6.11
N SER A 78 -8.25 -3.94 -6.40
CA SER A 78 -7.29 -3.75 -7.47
C SER A 78 -5.87 -4.22 -7.12
N VAL A 79 -5.51 -4.29 -5.84
CA VAL A 79 -4.14 -4.53 -5.37
C VAL A 79 -3.87 -6.01 -5.11
N ALA A 80 -2.73 -6.52 -5.62
CA ALA A 80 -2.26 -7.87 -5.35
C ALA A 80 -1.23 -7.94 -4.21
N SER A 81 -1.06 -9.13 -3.63
CA SER A 81 -0.04 -9.36 -2.60
C SER A 81 1.36 -9.48 -3.20
N THR A 82 2.25 -8.56 -2.83
CA THR A 82 3.67 -8.60 -3.20
C THR A 82 4.39 -9.78 -2.55
N VAL A 83 4.11 -10.08 -1.27
CA VAL A 83 4.78 -11.18 -0.54
C VAL A 83 4.48 -12.54 -1.18
N VAL A 84 3.22 -12.82 -1.50
CA VAL A 84 2.83 -14.13 -2.04
C VAL A 84 3.37 -14.31 -3.46
N LEU A 85 3.34 -13.26 -4.29
CA LEU A 85 3.90 -13.32 -5.64
C LEU A 85 5.42 -13.51 -5.60
N LEU A 86 6.15 -12.74 -4.77
CA LEU A 86 7.59 -12.88 -4.64
C LEU A 86 7.99 -14.29 -4.19
N ARG A 87 7.28 -14.87 -3.20
CA ARG A 87 7.50 -16.26 -2.77
C ARG A 87 7.24 -17.24 -3.92
N ALA A 88 6.13 -17.10 -4.65
CA ALA A 88 5.81 -17.97 -5.77
C ALA A 88 6.88 -17.89 -6.90
N LEU A 89 7.42 -16.71 -7.17
CA LEU A 89 8.52 -16.53 -8.12
C LEU A 89 9.84 -17.10 -7.58
N GLN A 90 10.13 -16.96 -6.29
CA GLN A 90 11.32 -17.52 -5.63
C GLN A 90 11.35 -19.03 -5.71
N GLU A 91 10.25 -19.69 -5.34
CA GLU A 91 10.11 -21.15 -5.36
C GLU A 91 10.34 -21.72 -6.77
N ARG A 92 9.97 -20.96 -7.79
CA ARG A 92 10.16 -21.32 -9.21
C ARG A 92 11.45 -20.78 -9.83
N ARG A 93 12.30 -20.08 -9.05
CA ARG A 93 13.54 -19.42 -9.51
C ARG A 93 13.32 -18.46 -10.69
N MET A 94 12.19 -17.74 -10.68
CA MET A 94 11.76 -16.87 -11.78
C MET A 94 11.96 -15.37 -11.51
N ILE A 95 12.39 -14.93 -10.32
CA ILE A 95 12.52 -13.50 -9.98
C ILE A 95 13.38 -12.74 -11.00
N GLU A 96 14.56 -13.29 -11.33
CA GLU A 96 15.52 -12.64 -12.22
C GLU A 96 15.18 -12.81 -13.72
N THR A 97 14.09 -13.52 -14.03
CA THR A 97 13.62 -13.63 -15.41
C THR A 97 12.92 -12.34 -15.83
N GLU A 98 12.82 -12.09 -17.13
CA GLU A 98 12.06 -10.94 -17.64
C GLU A 98 10.61 -10.94 -17.15
N ARG A 99 9.96 -12.12 -17.11
CA ARG A 99 8.60 -12.29 -16.61
C ARG A 99 8.48 -11.95 -15.12
N GLY A 100 9.48 -12.35 -14.34
CA GLY A 100 9.57 -12.01 -12.92
C GLY A 100 9.72 -10.53 -12.70
N ARG A 101 10.64 -9.87 -13.42
CA ARG A 101 10.80 -8.41 -13.36
C ARG A 101 9.54 -7.66 -13.76
N ILE A 102 8.83 -8.10 -14.80
CA ILE A 102 7.56 -7.47 -15.20
C ILE A 102 6.52 -7.62 -14.09
N ALA A 103 6.35 -8.81 -13.51
CA ALA A 103 5.39 -9.05 -12.44
C ALA A 103 5.70 -8.22 -11.18
N VAL A 104 6.98 -8.15 -10.78
CA VAL A 104 7.43 -7.32 -9.64
C VAL A 104 7.25 -5.83 -9.92
N GLY A 105 7.66 -5.36 -11.11
CA GLY A 105 7.48 -3.96 -11.51
C GLY A 105 6.00 -3.56 -11.56
N TRP A 106 5.11 -4.47 -11.97
CA TRP A 106 3.67 -4.26 -11.98
C TRP A 106 3.12 -4.09 -10.56
N LEU A 107 3.44 -5.00 -9.64
CA LEU A 107 3.06 -4.90 -8.22
C LEU A 107 3.54 -3.59 -7.59
N ILE A 108 4.77 -3.18 -7.91
CA ILE A 108 5.33 -1.92 -7.42
C ILE A 108 4.44 -0.72 -7.82
N VAL A 109 3.90 -0.72 -9.03
CA VAL A 109 2.99 0.34 -9.50
C VAL A 109 1.63 0.25 -8.81
N GLU A 110 1.10 -0.96 -8.58
CA GLU A 110 -0.12 -1.18 -7.77
C GLU A 110 0.05 -0.65 -6.35
N ASP A 111 1.12 -1.03 -5.65
CA ASP A 111 1.42 -0.60 -4.28
C ASP A 111 1.57 0.94 -4.21
N LEU A 112 2.27 1.55 -5.17
CA LEU A 112 2.42 3.00 -5.23
C LEU A 112 1.08 3.71 -5.48
N ALA A 113 0.26 3.20 -6.42
CA ALA A 113 -1.06 3.75 -6.70
C ALA A 113 -1.98 3.64 -5.49
N MET A 114 -1.91 2.52 -4.76
CA MET A 114 -2.67 2.29 -3.53
C MET A 114 -2.23 3.26 -2.42
N VAL A 115 -0.93 3.41 -2.20
CA VAL A 115 -0.39 4.36 -1.24
C VAL A 115 -0.84 5.80 -1.56
N LEU A 116 -0.87 6.18 -2.84
CA LEU A 116 -1.42 7.47 -3.26
C LEU A 116 -2.94 7.56 -3.03
N ALA A 117 -3.69 6.50 -3.29
CA ALA A 117 -5.13 6.46 -3.03
C ALA A 117 -5.45 6.66 -1.54
N LEU A 118 -4.73 5.97 -0.64
CA LEU A 118 -4.90 6.13 0.82
C LEU A 118 -4.69 7.57 1.30
N VAL A 119 -3.81 8.31 0.63
CA VAL A 119 -3.54 9.72 0.95
C VAL A 119 -4.61 10.65 0.41
N LEU A 120 -5.09 10.38 -0.80
CA LEU A 120 -6.08 11.23 -1.46
C LEU A 120 -7.49 10.98 -0.92
N LEU A 121 -7.79 9.79 -0.41
CA LEU A 121 -9.13 9.42 0.03
C LEU A 121 -9.70 10.32 1.12
N PRO A 122 -9.00 10.66 2.22
CA PRO A 122 -9.51 11.60 3.21
C PRO A 122 -9.86 12.97 2.62
N ALA A 123 -9.07 13.45 1.66
CA ALA A 123 -9.33 14.71 0.97
C ALA A 123 -10.50 14.63 -0.03
N LEU A 124 -10.76 13.44 -0.57
CA LEU A 124 -11.85 13.16 -1.50
C LEU A 124 -13.13 12.69 -0.80
N ALA A 125 -13.08 12.31 0.48
CA ALA A 125 -14.20 11.74 1.23
C ALA A 125 -15.44 12.66 1.21
N GLY A 126 -15.24 13.97 1.39
CA GLY A 126 -16.31 14.96 1.32
C GLY A 126 -16.93 15.12 -0.09
N VAL A 127 -16.18 14.81 -1.15
CA VAL A 127 -16.66 14.84 -2.55
C VAL A 127 -17.33 13.52 -2.93
N LEU A 128 -16.85 12.41 -2.38
CA LEU A 128 -17.30 11.05 -2.64
C LEU A 128 -18.58 10.68 -1.84
N GLY A 129 -19.13 11.62 -1.07
CA GLY A 129 -20.38 11.44 -0.32
C GLY A 129 -20.20 10.69 1.00
N GLY A 130 -18.98 10.62 1.53
CA GLY A 130 -18.74 10.14 2.89
C GLY A 130 -19.25 11.16 3.90
N GLN A 131 -20.07 10.73 4.87
CA GLN A 131 -20.33 11.55 6.05
C GLN A 131 -18.98 11.91 6.70
N GLU A 132 -18.79 13.18 7.04
CA GLU A 132 -17.60 13.69 7.70
C GLU A 132 -17.42 13.04 9.09
N GLN A 133 -16.89 11.82 9.14
CA GLN A 133 -16.03 11.43 10.26
C GLN A 133 -14.67 12.04 9.98
N ALA A 134 -14.55 13.29 10.41
CA ALA A 134 -13.27 13.96 10.55
C ALA A 134 -12.44 13.19 11.58
N ASP A 135 -11.73 12.16 11.13
CA ASP A 135 -10.64 11.60 11.92
C ASP A 135 -9.65 12.74 12.23
N ALA A 136 -9.47 12.98 13.52
CA ALA A 136 -8.77 14.13 14.11
C ALA A 136 -7.28 14.25 13.74
N HIS A 137 -6.79 13.41 12.82
CA HIS A 137 -5.41 13.38 12.36
C HIS A 137 -5.10 14.32 11.19
N ALA A 138 -6.12 14.91 10.53
CA ALA A 138 -5.93 15.91 9.47
C ALA A 138 -5.66 17.35 9.98
N SER A 139 -5.38 17.54 11.27
CA SER A 139 -5.05 18.82 11.89
C SER A 139 -3.54 19.14 11.83
N GLY A 140 -2.98 19.16 10.62
CA GLY A 140 -1.60 19.66 10.41
C GLY A 140 -1.52 21.18 10.57
N LEU A 141 -0.33 21.68 10.93
CA LEU A 141 0.03 23.10 11.22
C LEU A 141 -0.30 24.13 10.11
N LEU A 142 -0.87 23.67 8.99
CA LEU A 142 -1.28 24.45 7.82
C LEU A 142 -2.75 24.15 7.47
N SER A 143 -3.65 24.27 8.45
CA SER A 143 -5.11 24.24 8.26
C SER A 143 -5.61 25.66 7.97
N LEU A 144 -5.64 26.01 6.67
CA LEU A 144 -6.25 27.25 6.18
C LEU A 144 -7.78 27.08 6.00
N PRO A 145 -8.57 28.17 6.07
CA PRO A 145 -10.02 28.12 6.21
C PRO A 145 -10.74 27.45 5.03
N ALA A 146 -11.81 26.71 5.34
CA ALA A 146 -12.72 25.98 4.46
C ALA A 146 -13.55 26.88 3.51
N SER A 147 -12.89 27.77 2.77
CA SER A 147 -13.53 28.70 1.81
C SER A 147 -13.12 28.44 0.36
N TYR A 148 -12.23 27.48 0.12
CA TYR A 148 -11.86 27.06 -1.22
C TYR A 148 -12.71 25.84 -1.59
N GLY A 149 -13.45 25.91 -2.70
CA GLY A 149 -14.26 24.79 -3.20
C GLY A 149 -13.46 23.51 -3.45
N ILE A 150 -14.13 22.46 -3.92
CA ILE A 150 -13.59 21.11 -4.12
C ILE A 150 -12.19 21.10 -4.79
N TRP A 151 -11.98 21.95 -5.80
CA TRP A 151 -10.69 22.09 -6.50
C TRP A 151 -9.55 22.63 -5.63
N GLY A 152 -9.86 23.49 -4.66
CA GLY A 152 -8.88 24.03 -3.72
C GLY A 152 -8.47 23.03 -2.64
N VAL A 153 -9.41 22.22 -2.13
CA VAL A 153 -9.09 21.13 -1.20
C VAL A 153 -8.16 20.11 -1.87
N VAL A 154 -8.51 19.67 -3.09
CA VAL A 154 -7.68 18.74 -3.87
C VAL A 154 -6.31 19.37 -4.20
N GLY A 155 -6.28 20.63 -4.64
CA GLY A 155 -5.04 21.33 -4.95
C GLY A 155 -4.08 21.47 -3.75
N ILE A 156 -4.62 21.79 -2.57
CA ILE A 156 -3.84 21.91 -1.34
C ILE A 156 -3.32 20.55 -0.88
N THR A 157 -4.15 19.50 -0.92
CA THR A 157 -3.71 18.14 -0.59
C THR A 157 -2.61 17.70 -1.53
N LEU A 158 -2.77 17.88 -2.84
CA LEU A 158 -1.76 17.52 -3.82
C LEU A 158 -0.46 18.31 -3.62
N ALA A 159 -0.56 19.59 -3.26
CA ALA A 159 0.59 20.43 -2.91
C ALA A 159 1.29 19.93 -1.63
N LYS A 160 0.55 19.56 -0.58
CA LYS A 160 1.09 18.99 0.67
C LYS A 160 1.82 17.68 0.41
N VAL A 161 1.22 16.78 -0.37
CA VAL A 161 1.82 15.50 -0.76
C VAL A 161 3.08 15.71 -1.59
N THR A 162 3.02 16.61 -2.58
CA THR A 162 4.17 16.91 -3.42
C THR A 162 5.30 17.56 -2.62
N ALA A 163 4.97 18.48 -1.72
CA ALA A 163 5.93 19.09 -0.80
C ALA A 163 6.58 18.03 0.11
N PHE A 164 5.79 17.11 0.67
CA PHE A 164 6.30 15.98 1.45
C PHE A 164 7.28 15.13 0.63
N VAL A 165 6.89 14.74 -0.58
CA VAL A 165 7.74 13.93 -1.48
C VAL A 165 9.05 14.66 -1.79
N ILE A 166 9.00 15.96 -2.12
CA ILE A 166 10.20 16.76 -2.37
C ILE A 166 11.10 16.80 -1.13
N VAL A 167 10.53 17.07 0.05
CA VAL A 167 11.29 17.11 1.31
C VAL A 167 11.93 15.75 1.60
N MET A 168 11.22 14.65 1.41
CA MET A 168 11.78 13.31 1.58
C MET A 168 12.90 13.03 0.59
N LEU A 169 12.71 13.33 -0.70
CA LEU A 169 13.72 13.08 -1.73
C LEU A 169 14.97 13.96 -1.58
N VAL A 170 14.88 15.15 -0.99
CA VAL A 170 16.01 16.05 -0.80
C VAL A 170 16.64 15.86 0.59
N VAL A 171 15.84 16.00 1.65
CA VAL A 171 16.29 15.94 3.04
C VAL A 171 16.41 14.49 3.50
N GLY A 172 15.36 13.69 3.32
CA GLY A 172 15.36 12.28 3.73
C GLY A 172 16.51 11.50 3.08
N ARG A 173 16.73 11.69 1.78
CA ARG A 173 17.84 11.05 1.04
C ARG A 173 19.23 11.35 1.59
N ARG A 174 19.41 12.48 2.29
CA ARG A 174 20.69 12.85 2.90
C ARG A 174 20.74 12.50 4.38
N VAL A 175 19.66 12.77 5.12
CA VAL A 175 19.60 12.61 6.57
C VAL A 175 19.47 11.14 6.97
N ILE A 176 18.63 10.34 6.30
CA ILE A 176 18.40 8.93 6.66
C ILE A 176 19.71 8.13 6.52
N PRO A 177 20.41 8.13 5.37
CA PRO A 177 21.68 7.41 5.26
C PRO A 177 22.75 7.95 6.19
N TRP A 178 22.77 9.27 6.46
CA TRP A 178 23.75 9.88 7.37
C TRP A 178 23.57 9.38 8.82
N ILE A 179 22.33 9.33 9.32
CA ILE A 179 22.02 8.77 10.65
C ILE A 179 22.42 7.29 10.70
N LEU A 180 22.05 6.51 9.67
CA LEU A 180 22.35 5.08 9.63
C LEU A 180 23.85 4.81 9.55
N HIS A 181 24.61 5.56 8.77
CA HIS A 181 26.07 5.47 8.76
C HIS A 181 26.64 5.79 10.13
N TYR A 182 26.22 6.88 10.78
CA TYR A 182 26.71 7.24 12.10
C TYR A 182 26.46 6.12 13.12
N VAL A 183 25.24 5.58 13.17
CA VAL A 183 24.89 4.47 14.07
C VAL A 183 25.63 3.19 13.70
N ALA A 184 25.83 2.90 12.42
CA ALA A 184 26.57 1.72 11.98
C ALA A 184 28.03 1.72 12.46
N HIS A 185 28.67 2.89 12.63
CA HIS A 185 30.04 2.98 13.18
C HIS A 185 30.12 2.60 14.66
N THR A 186 29.01 2.61 15.40
CA THR A 186 28.99 2.16 16.80
C THR A 186 29.13 0.64 16.94
N GLY A 187 28.90 -0.12 15.86
CA GLY A 187 28.99 -1.58 15.85
C GLY A 187 27.88 -2.33 16.61
N SER A 188 26.97 -1.63 17.28
CA SER A 188 25.85 -2.26 17.99
C SER A 188 24.66 -2.53 17.06
N ARG A 189 24.30 -3.81 16.92
CA ARG A 189 23.10 -4.23 16.19
C ARG A 189 21.81 -3.69 16.81
N GLU A 190 21.77 -3.59 18.14
CA GLU A 190 20.61 -3.10 18.89
C GLU A 190 20.37 -1.62 18.62
N LEU A 191 21.43 -0.80 18.65
CA LEU A 191 21.34 0.62 18.31
C LEU A 191 20.93 0.82 16.85
N PHE A 192 21.47 0.01 15.94
CA PHE A 192 21.08 0.08 14.53
C PHE A 192 19.61 -0.26 14.32
N ARG A 193 19.12 -1.33 14.95
CA ARG A 193 17.70 -1.71 14.90
C ARG A 193 16.79 -0.62 15.45
N LEU A 194 17.15 -0.04 16.60
CA LEU A 194 16.41 1.07 17.19
C LEU A 194 16.42 2.31 16.29
N ALA A 195 17.54 2.61 15.64
CA ALA A 195 17.63 3.74 14.70
C ALA A 195 16.73 3.52 13.47
N VAL A 196 16.74 2.32 12.88
CA VAL A 196 15.85 1.95 11.77
C VAL A 196 14.38 2.14 12.16
N LEU A 197 13.98 1.63 13.33
CA LEU A 197 12.63 1.77 13.86
C LEU A 197 12.26 3.24 14.12
N ALA A 198 13.16 3.99 14.76
CA ALA A 198 12.96 5.40 15.06
C ALA A 198 12.83 6.25 13.79
N ILE A 199 13.56 5.92 12.73
CA ILE A 199 13.43 6.57 11.42
C ILE A 199 12.07 6.23 10.81
N ALA A 200 11.67 4.96 10.79
CA ALA A 200 10.39 4.54 10.22
C ALA A 200 9.21 5.25 10.91
N LEU A 201 9.14 5.16 12.24
CA LEU A 201 8.09 5.79 13.05
C LEU A 201 8.18 7.32 13.03
N GLY A 202 9.38 7.87 13.13
CA GLY A 202 9.62 9.32 13.16
C GLY A 202 9.27 10.00 11.85
N VAL A 203 9.61 9.40 10.71
CA VAL A 203 9.21 9.90 9.39
C VAL A 203 7.71 9.74 9.18
N ALA A 204 7.12 8.59 9.56
CA ALA A 204 5.67 8.38 9.48
C ALA A 204 4.92 9.46 10.27
N PHE A 205 5.27 9.63 11.55
CA PHE A 205 4.67 10.65 12.42
C PHE A 205 4.90 12.07 11.89
N GLY A 206 6.11 12.37 11.40
CA GLY A 206 6.43 13.66 10.78
C GLY A 206 5.59 13.94 9.54
N ALA A 207 5.36 12.94 8.67
CA ALA A 207 4.50 13.05 7.50
C ALA A 207 3.06 13.41 7.90
N ALA A 208 2.52 12.74 8.91
CA ALA A 208 1.17 13.01 9.41
C ALA A 208 1.05 14.39 10.07
N LYS A 209 1.94 14.74 11.00
CA LYS A 209 1.80 15.99 11.75
C LYS A 209 2.20 17.25 10.97
N LEU A 210 3.25 17.18 10.14
CA LEU A 210 3.78 18.35 9.44
C LEU A 210 3.07 18.57 8.10
N PHE A 211 2.80 17.50 7.37
CA PHE A 211 2.24 17.58 6.02
C PHE A 211 0.76 17.18 5.97
N GLY A 212 0.21 16.60 7.04
CA GLY A 212 -1.19 16.11 7.04
C GLY A 212 -1.39 14.90 6.14
N VAL A 213 -0.34 14.12 5.91
CA VAL A 213 -0.34 12.96 5.00
C VAL A 213 -0.38 11.66 5.80
N SER A 214 -0.86 10.55 5.23
CA SER A 214 -0.99 9.30 5.99
C SER A 214 0.34 8.79 6.56
N LEU A 215 0.29 8.16 7.75
CA LEU A 215 1.44 7.51 8.38
C LEU A 215 2.06 6.45 7.45
N ALA A 216 1.19 5.72 6.72
CA ALA A 216 1.55 4.74 5.71
C ALA A 216 2.47 5.32 4.62
N LEU A 217 2.13 6.49 4.05
CA LEU A 217 2.97 7.15 3.05
C LEU A 217 4.34 7.52 3.63
N GLY A 218 4.35 8.10 4.83
CA GLY A 218 5.58 8.49 5.49
C GLY A 218 6.54 7.32 5.68
N ALA A 219 6.00 6.22 6.18
CA ALA A 219 6.73 4.97 6.38
C ALA A 219 7.25 4.38 5.06
N PHE A 220 6.40 4.31 4.03
CA PHE A 220 6.77 3.82 2.70
C PHE A 220 7.93 4.62 2.10
N PHE A 221 7.88 5.95 2.14
CA PHE A 221 8.96 6.80 1.65
C PHE A 221 10.25 6.67 2.48
N ALA A 222 10.15 6.51 3.81
CA ALA A 222 11.31 6.22 4.64
C ALA A 222 12.00 4.91 4.21
N GLY A 223 11.20 3.87 3.96
CA GLY A 223 11.68 2.57 3.47
C GLY A 223 12.34 2.67 2.10
N MET A 224 11.69 3.35 1.14
CA MET A 224 12.23 3.55 -0.22
C MET A 224 13.56 4.30 -0.22
N ILE A 225 13.68 5.36 0.58
CA ILE A 225 14.93 6.12 0.65
C ILE A 225 16.04 5.28 1.29
N MET A 226 15.69 4.46 2.27
CA MET A 226 16.65 3.57 2.92
C MET A 226 17.05 2.40 2.02
N SER A 227 16.18 1.93 1.12
CA SER A 227 16.48 0.87 0.15
C SER A 227 17.58 1.29 -0.84
N GLU A 228 17.69 2.58 -1.15
CA GLU A 228 18.77 3.13 -1.98
C GLU A 228 20.15 3.18 -1.30
N SER A 229 20.21 3.01 0.03
CA SER A 229 21.47 3.09 0.78
C SER A 229 22.25 1.78 0.76
N GLU A 230 23.57 1.83 0.97
CA GLU A 230 24.43 0.63 1.10
C GLU A 230 24.07 -0.24 2.31
N LEU A 231 23.34 0.33 3.28
CA LEU A 231 22.91 -0.32 4.51
C LEU A 231 21.51 -0.96 4.38
N SER A 232 20.89 -0.89 3.19
CA SER A 232 19.52 -1.38 2.94
C SER A 232 19.32 -2.83 3.36
N HIS A 233 20.26 -3.72 3.04
CA HIS A 233 20.15 -5.14 3.37
C HIS A 233 20.15 -5.38 4.87
N ARG A 234 21.05 -4.73 5.62
CA ARG A 234 21.09 -4.80 7.09
C ARG A 234 19.83 -4.20 7.70
N ALA A 235 19.34 -3.09 7.15
CA ALA A 235 18.14 -2.45 7.65
C ALA A 235 16.87 -3.27 7.38
N ALA A 236 16.82 -3.98 6.24
CA ALA A 236 15.81 -4.98 5.98
C ALA A 236 15.88 -6.10 7.02
N GLU A 237 17.04 -6.77 7.16
CA GLU A 237 17.22 -7.86 8.14
C GLU A 237 16.82 -7.49 9.57
N GLU A 238 17.21 -6.30 10.03
CA GLU A 238 16.94 -5.86 11.39
C GLU A 238 15.48 -5.38 11.59
N SER A 239 14.78 -4.97 10.52
CA SER A 239 13.36 -4.58 10.59
C SER A 239 12.39 -5.75 10.43
N LEU A 240 12.82 -6.85 9.79
CA LEU A 240 11.99 -8.03 9.52
C LEU A 240 11.25 -8.56 10.78
N PRO A 241 11.91 -8.80 11.94
CA PRO A 241 11.24 -9.41 13.09
C PRO A 241 10.14 -8.51 13.67
N LEU A 242 10.37 -7.20 13.68
CA LEU A 242 9.39 -6.23 14.18
C LEU A 242 8.23 -6.10 13.21
N ARG A 243 8.51 -5.97 11.91
CA ARG A 243 7.47 -5.99 10.88
C ARG A 243 6.60 -7.23 11.06
N ASP A 244 7.18 -8.41 11.04
CA ASP A 244 6.42 -9.67 11.12
C ASP A 244 5.60 -9.77 12.42
N ALA A 245 6.14 -9.34 13.58
CA ALA A 245 5.40 -9.32 14.83
C ALA A 245 4.19 -8.38 14.81
N PHE A 246 4.35 -7.15 14.30
CA PHE A 246 3.25 -6.19 14.24
C PHE A 246 2.28 -6.46 13.08
N SER A 247 2.73 -7.11 11.99
CA SER A 247 1.86 -7.61 10.93
C SER A 247 0.87 -8.64 11.48
N VAL A 248 1.32 -9.53 12.37
CA VAL A 248 0.43 -10.48 13.04
C VAL A 248 -0.63 -9.75 13.85
N LEU A 249 -0.26 -8.71 14.60
CA LEU A 249 -1.23 -7.90 15.36
C LEU A 249 -2.23 -7.18 14.45
N PHE A 250 -1.76 -6.61 13.34
CA PHE A 250 -2.62 -6.02 12.31
C PHE A 250 -3.64 -7.03 11.78
N PHE A 251 -3.20 -8.21 11.34
CA PHE A 251 -4.11 -9.23 10.78
C PHE A 251 -5.04 -9.84 11.83
N VAL A 252 -4.61 -9.94 13.10
CA VAL A 252 -5.49 -10.33 14.20
C VAL A 252 -6.58 -9.27 14.41
N SER A 253 -6.22 -7.98 14.43
CA SER A 253 -7.19 -6.89 14.56
C SER A 253 -8.20 -6.88 13.42
N VAL A 254 -7.74 -7.02 12.16
CA VAL A 254 -8.61 -7.17 11.00
C VAL A 254 -9.50 -8.42 11.12
N GLY A 255 -8.94 -9.52 11.61
CA GLY A 255 -9.68 -10.76 11.86
C GLY A 255 -10.76 -10.61 12.94
N MET A 256 -10.60 -9.69 13.89
CA MET A 256 -11.63 -9.39 14.90
C MET A 256 -12.83 -8.63 14.30
N LEU A 257 -12.67 -7.97 13.16
CA LEU A 257 -13.75 -7.34 12.41
C LEU A 257 -14.57 -8.35 11.58
N PHE A 258 -14.06 -9.57 11.43
CA PHE A 258 -14.75 -10.62 10.66
C PHE A 258 -15.96 -11.16 11.41
N ASP A 259 -17.14 -11.01 10.82
CA ASP A 259 -18.37 -11.64 11.28
C ASP A 259 -18.68 -12.92 10.46
N PRO A 260 -18.61 -14.13 11.05
CA PRO A 260 -18.93 -15.37 10.36
C PRO A 260 -20.37 -15.44 9.83
N PHE A 261 -21.31 -14.72 10.45
CA PHE A 261 -22.71 -14.71 10.01
C PHE A 261 -22.91 -13.98 8.67
N SER A 262 -22.00 -13.05 8.36
CA SER A 262 -21.98 -12.33 7.08
C SER A 262 -21.76 -13.25 5.87
N LEU A 263 -21.09 -14.40 6.03
CA LEU A 263 -20.92 -15.38 4.94
C LEU A 263 -22.23 -16.03 4.50
N ILE A 264 -23.13 -16.29 5.46
CA ILE A 264 -24.40 -16.96 5.21
C ILE A 264 -25.43 -15.94 4.68
N SER A 265 -25.45 -14.75 5.27
CA SER A 265 -26.40 -13.70 4.91
C SER A 265 -26.08 -12.99 3.59
N ASN A 266 -24.78 -12.84 3.24
CA ASN A 266 -24.32 -12.10 2.06
C ASN A 266 -23.54 -12.97 1.07
N GLY A 267 -23.89 -14.25 0.93
CA GLY A 267 -23.16 -15.19 0.08
C GLY A 267 -23.02 -14.75 -1.38
N TRP A 268 -24.04 -14.09 -1.95
CA TRP A 268 -24.00 -13.61 -3.33
C TRP A 268 -22.98 -12.48 -3.57
N PRO A 269 -22.99 -11.36 -2.81
CA PRO A 269 -21.94 -10.34 -2.89
C PRO A 269 -20.52 -10.90 -2.75
N ILE A 270 -20.31 -11.84 -1.83
CA ILE A 270 -19.00 -12.45 -1.57
C ILE A 270 -18.54 -13.28 -2.78
N LEU A 271 -19.42 -14.13 -3.33
CA LEU A 271 -19.11 -14.93 -4.51
C LEU A 271 -18.84 -14.06 -5.74
N ALA A 272 -19.62 -12.99 -5.94
CA ALA A 272 -19.40 -12.04 -7.03
C ALA A 272 -18.04 -11.34 -6.89
N THR A 273 -17.68 -10.92 -5.68
CA THR A 273 -16.38 -10.31 -5.36
C THR A 273 -15.24 -11.28 -5.64
N LEU A 274 -15.37 -12.54 -5.19
CA LEU A 274 -14.40 -13.60 -5.45
C LEU A 274 -14.21 -13.85 -6.96
N ALA A 275 -15.32 -13.87 -7.72
CA ALA A 275 -15.26 -14.02 -9.17
C ALA A 275 -14.56 -12.84 -9.85
N ILE A 276 -14.79 -11.60 -9.39
CA ILE A 276 -14.07 -10.41 -9.89
C ILE A 276 -12.57 -10.54 -9.64
N ILE A 277 -12.16 -10.98 -8.46
CA ILE A 277 -10.73 -11.13 -8.10
C ILE A 277 -10.09 -12.24 -8.92
N VAL A 278 -10.67 -13.44 -8.90
CA VAL A 278 -10.04 -14.64 -9.48
C VAL A 278 -10.15 -14.65 -11.00
N ILE A 279 -11.28 -14.21 -11.55
CA ILE A 279 -11.55 -14.27 -13.00
C ILE A 279 -11.36 -12.89 -13.62
N GLY A 280 -12.03 -11.87 -13.10
CA GLY A 280 -12.04 -10.53 -13.69
C GLY A 280 -10.64 -9.91 -13.79
N LYS A 281 -9.95 -9.81 -12.65
CA LYS A 281 -8.59 -9.24 -12.58
C LYS A 281 -7.58 -10.07 -13.37
N SER A 282 -7.63 -11.40 -13.25
CA SER A 282 -6.76 -12.32 -14.00
C SER A 282 -6.95 -12.20 -15.51
N LEU A 283 -8.19 -12.12 -15.98
CA LEU A 283 -8.50 -11.95 -17.40
C LEU A 283 -8.00 -10.60 -17.92
N ALA A 284 -8.15 -9.53 -17.12
CA ALA A 284 -7.61 -8.22 -17.47
C ALA A 284 -6.09 -8.25 -17.59
N ALA A 285 -5.39 -8.80 -16.59
CA ALA A 285 -3.94 -8.95 -16.62
C ALA A 285 -3.48 -9.78 -17.83
N PHE A 286 -4.15 -10.89 -18.12
CA PHE A 286 -3.87 -11.72 -19.28
C PHE A 286 -4.04 -10.94 -20.60
N ALA A 287 -5.18 -10.28 -20.77
CA ALA A 287 -5.49 -9.51 -21.97
C ALA A 287 -4.50 -8.36 -22.19
N ILE A 288 -4.10 -7.66 -21.12
CA ILE A 288 -3.10 -6.60 -21.17
C ILE A 288 -1.76 -7.18 -21.63
N VAL A 289 -1.25 -8.23 -20.99
CA VAL A 289 0.08 -8.78 -21.34
C VAL A 289 0.11 -9.27 -22.80
N VAL A 290 -0.97 -9.90 -23.28
CA VAL A 290 -1.10 -10.31 -24.69
C VAL A 290 -1.17 -9.12 -25.63
N ALA A 291 -1.92 -8.07 -25.29
CA ALA A 291 -2.04 -6.85 -26.09
C ALA A 291 -0.70 -6.12 -26.25
N PHE A 292 0.20 -6.23 -25.27
CA PHE A 292 1.57 -5.72 -25.34
C PHE A 292 2.53 -6.63 -26.13
N GLY A 293 2.04 -7.72 -26.74
CA GLY A 293 2.82 -8.58 -27.62
C GLY A 293 3.68 -9.64 -26.92
N TYR A 294 3.47 -9.88 -25.62
CA TYR A 294 4.23 -10.89 -24.88
C TYR A 294 3.66 -12.31 -25.12
N PRO A 295 4.51 -13.36 -24.98
CA PRO A 295 4.08 -14.74 -25.13
C PRO A 295 2.95 -15.12 -24.16
N ILE A 296 2.02 -15.97 -24.60
CA ILE A 296 0.91 -16.48 -23.78
C ILE A 296 1.40 -17.09 -22.46
N ALA A 297 2.54 -17.78 -22.47
CA ALA A 297 3.15 -18.32 -21.26
C ALA A 297 3.51 -17.23 -20.23
N THR A 298 3.96 -16.05 -20.69
CA THR A 298 4.20 -14.89 -19.82
C THR A 298 2.88 -14.37 -19.26
N ALA A 299 1.87 -14.21 -20.12
CA ALA A 299 0.56 -13.73 -19.74
C ALA A 299 -0.10 -14.61 -18.67
N LEU A 300 -0.04 -15.94 -18.83
CA LEU A 300 -0.59 -16.89 -17.85
C LEU A 300 0.10 -16.82 -16.48
N ILE A 301 1.43 -16.67 -16.46
CA ILE A 301 2.17 -16.54 -15.20
C ILE A 301 1.79 -15.25 -14.49
N ILE A 302 1.77 -14.12 -15.20
CA ILE A 302 1.43 -12.82 -14.62
C ILE A 302 -0.04 -12.81 -14.15
N SER A 303 -0.98 -13.28 -14.99
CA SER A 303 -2.39 -13.32 -14.63
C SER A 303 -2.67 -14.20 -13.41
N ALA A 304 -2.05 -15.38 -13.34
CA ALA A 304 -2.24 -16.28 -12.19
C ALA A 304 -1.62 -15.72 -10.91
N SER A 305 -0.50 -14.98 -11.03
CA SER A 305 0.17 -14.38 -9.87
C SER A 305 -0.56 -13.15 -9.31
N LEU A 306 -1.34 -12.46 -10.15
CA LEU A 306 -2.13 -11.29 -9.76
C LEU A 306 -3.57 -11.64 -9.33
N ALA A 307 -3.97 -12.91 -9.36
CA ALA A 307 -5.32 -13.40 -8.99
C ALA A 307 -5.62 -13.37 -7.48
N GLN A 308 -4.81 -12.66 -6.70
CA GLN A 308 -4.84 -12.59 -5.25
C GLN A 308 -4.98 -11.15 -4.78
N ILE A 309 -5.46 -11.00 -3.55
CA ILE A 309 -5.60 -9.70 -2.89
C ILE A 309 -4.38 -9.42 -2.00
N GLY A 310 -3.96 -8.15 -1.96
CA GLY A 310 -2.89 -7.67 -1.10
C GLY A 310 -3.36 -7.29 0.31
N GLU A 311 -2.40 -7.19 1.24
CA GLU A 311 -2.64 -6.73 2.62
C GLU A 311 -3.18 -5.30 2.68
N PHE A 312 -2.83 -4.47 1.70
CA PHE A 312 -3.30 -3.10 1.55
C PHE A 312 -4.81 -2.97 1.35
N SER A 313 -5.44 -3.99 0.78
CA SER A 313 -6.88 -4.02 0.59
C SER A 313 -7.63 -3.96 1.92
N PHE A 314 -7.05 -4.50 3.00
CA PHE A 314 -7.58 -4.38 4.36
C PHE A 314 -7.31 -3.02 5.01
N ILE A 315 -6.25 -2.32 4.59
CA ILE A 315 -5.97 -0.96 5.09
C ILE A 315 -6.95 0.04 4.47
N LEU A 316 -7.43 -0.26 3.25
CA LEU A 316 -8.37 0.60 2.53
C LEU A 316 -9.83 0.41 2.93
N ALA A 317 -10.22 -0.84 3.23
CA ALA A 317 -11.59 -1.25 3.54
C ALA A 317 -11.96 -0.93 4.99
#